data_AF-A0A7K9PI84-F1
#
_entry.id   AF-A0A7K9PI84-F1
#
_cell.length_a   1.000
_cell.length_b   1.000
_cell.length_c   1.000
_cell.angle_alpha   90.00
_cell.angle_beta   90.00
_cell.angle_gamma   90.00
#
_symmetry.space_group_name_H-M   'P 1'
#
loop_
_entity.id
_entity.type
_entity.pdbx_description
1 polymer ?
#
loop_
_entity_poly.entity_id
_entity_poly.type
_entity_poly.pdbx_seq_one_letter_code
_entity_poly.pdbx_strand_id
1 'polypeptide(L)'
;IPQISYASTAPDLSDNSRYDFFSRVVPSDTYQAQAMVDIVKALKWNYVSTLASEGSYGESGVEAFIQKSREDGGVCVAQSVKIPREPKPGEFDKIIRRLLETSHARAVIIFANEDDIRRVLEAAKRANQTGHFIWMGSDSWGSKIAPVLHLEEVAEGSVTILPKRVSVRGFDRYFSSRTLDNNRRNIWFAEFWEENFHCKL
;
A
#
# COMPACT_ATOMS: atom_id res chain seq x y z
N ILE A 1 -17.44 16.54 -16.53
CA ILE A 1 -16.76 17.50 -15.63
C ILE A 1 -15.36 16.93 -15.38
N PRO A 2 -14.28 17.67 -15.70
CA PRO A 2 -12.91 17.15 -15.49
C PRO A 2 -12.64 16.81 -14.03
N GLN A 3 -12.00 15.67 -13.78
CA GLN A 3 -11.58 15.20 -12.46
C GLN A 3 -10.08 14.93 -12.46
N ILE A 4 -9.33 15.51 -11.52
CA ILE A 4 -7.89 15.30 -11.38
C ILE A 4 -7.60 14.65 -10.03
N SER A 5 -7.19 13.38 -10.04
CA SER A 5 -6.83 12.64 -8.82
C SER A 5 -5.36 12.83 -8.43
N TYR A 6 -5.12 12.93 -7.12
CA TYR A 6 -3.78 13.05 -6.54
C TYR A 6 -3.21 11.72 -6.01
N ALA A 7 -4.02 10.65 -5.97
CA ALA A 7 -3.63 9.40 -5.32
C ALA A 7 -4.16 8.12 -6.00
N SER A 8 -5.02 8.22 -7.03
CA SER A 8 -5.56 7.03 -7.70
C SER A 8 -4.60 6.52 -8.77
N THR A 9 -3.88 5.45 -8.46
CA THR A 9 -2.83 4.87 -9.32
C THR A 9 -3.26 3.63 -10.11
N ALA A 10 -4.46 3.09 -9.85
CA ALA A 10 -4.99 1.90 -10.54
C ALA A 10 -4.85 2.01 -12.08
N PRO A 11 -4.37 0.97 -12.80
CA PRO A 11 -4.19 0.99 -14.24
C PRO A 11 -5.47 1.26 -15.03
N ASP A 12 -6.60 0.69 -14.57
CA ASP A 12 -7.93 0.80 -15.19
C ASP A 12 -8.36 2.25 -15.46
N LEU A 13 -7.93 3.19 -14.62
CA LEU A 13 -8.25 4.61 -14.73
C LEU A 13 -7.58 5.30 -15.94
N SER A 14 -6.75 4.57 -16.69
CA SER A 14 -6.13 5.03 -17.94
C SER A 14 -6.99 4.71 -19.18
N ASP A 15 -8.10 3.99 -19.01
CA ASP A 15 -9.02 3.68 -20.11
C ASP A 15 -9.91 4.89 -20.42
N ASN A 16 -9.48 5.70 -21.39
CA ASN A 16 -10.21 6.88 -21.84
C ASN A 16 -11.56 6.58 -22.50
N SER A 17 -11.85 5.32 -22.86
CA SER A 17 -13.18 4.94 -23.35
C SER A 17 -14.21 4.84 -22.22
N ARG A 18 -13.75 4.62 -20.99
CA ARG A 18 -14.57 4.54 -19.77
C ARG A 18 -14.47 5.78 -18.89
N TYR A 19 -13.31 6.46 -18.90
CA TYR A 19 -12.96 7.56 -17.99
C TYR A 19 -12.44 8.79 -18.75
N ASP A 20 -13.16 9.24 -19.77
CA ASP A 20 -12.82 10.35 -20.68
C ASP A 20 -12.53 11.70 -19.98
N PHE A 21 -13.13 11.95 -18.81
CA PHE A 21 -12.90 13.16 -18.00
C PHE A 21 -11.92 12.97 -16.83
N PHE A 22 -11.31 11.79 -16.68
CA PHE A 22 -10.39 11.50 -15.59
C PHE A 22 -8.95 11.86 -15.96
N SER A 23 -8.23 12.41 -15.00
CA SER A 23 -6.80 12.68 -15.09
C SER A 23 -6.16 12.49 -13.72
N ARG A 24 -4.84 12.34 -13.68
CA ARG A 24 -4.10 12.17 -12.42
C ARG A 24 -2.71 12.78 -12.50
N VAL A 25 -2.20 13.21 -11.35
CA VAL A 25 -0.82 13.73 -11.20
C VAL A 25 0.17 12.67 -10.72
N VAL A 26 -0.31 11.46 -10.44
CA VAL A 26 0.48 10.29 -10.03
C VAL A 26 0.57 9.29 -11.18
N PRO A 27 1.68 8.53 -11.30
CA PRO A 27 1.82 7.52 -12.34
C PRO A 27 0.88 6.34 -12.13
N SER A 28 0.65 5.57 -13.21
CA SER A 28 -0.05 4.29 -13.16
C SER A 28 0.71 3.25 -12.32
N ASP A 29 0.00 2.35 -11.64
CA ASP A 29 0.58 1.19 -10.97
C ASP A 29 1.29 0.25 -11.94
N THR A 30 1.08 0.37 -13.25
CA THR A 30 1.90 -0.32 -14.28
C THR A 30 3.39 0.02 -14.13
N TYR A 31 3.73 1.28 -13.87
CA TYR A 31 5.11 1.70 -13.65
C TYR A 31 5.63 1.28 -12.28
N GLN A 32 4.75 1.27 -11.28
CA GLN A 32 5.08 0.76 -9.95
C GLN A 32 5.38 -0.75 -10.00
N ALA A 33 4.56 -1.52 -10.70
CA ALA A 33 4.76 -2.94 -10.93
C ALA A 33 6.10 -3.23 -11.62
N GLN A 34 6.48 -2.46 -12.65
CA GLN A 34 7.81 -2.55 -13.25
C GLN A 34 8.92 -2.33 -12.22
N ALA A 35 8.84 -1.24 -11.45
CA ALA A 35 9.84 -0.95 -10.43
C ALA A 35 9.93 -2.07 -9.38
N MET A 36 8.79 -2.65 -8.96
CA MET A 36 8.78 -3.80 -8.03
C MET A 36 9.47 -5.02 -8.65
N VAL A 37 9.18 -5.36 -9.90
CA VAL A 37 9.83 -6.49 -10.61
C VAL A 37 11.34 -6.26 -10.70
N ASP A 38 11.78 -5.05 -11.04
CA ASP A 38 13.19 -4.71 -11.14
C ASP A 38 13.91 -4.87 -9.79
N ILE A 39 13.28 -4.42 -8.70
CA ILE A 39 13.82 -4.58 -7.34
C ILE A 39 13.87 -6.06 -6.94
N VAL A 40 12.78 -6.81 -7.16
CA VAL A 40 12.69 -8.25 -6.87
C VAL A 40 13.82 -9.01 -7.59
N LYS A 41 14.07 -8.69 -8.87
CA LYS A 41 15.17 -9.26 -9.66
C LYS A 41 16.54 -8.85 -9.14
N ALA A 42 16.73 -7.57 -8.79
CA ALA A 42 18.00 -7.08 -8.23
C ALA A 42 18.34 -7.74 -6.89
N LEU A 43 17.32 -8.02 -6.06
CA LEU A 43 17.44 -8.76 -4.80
C LEU A 43 17.52 -10.28 -4.99
N LYS A 44 17.44 -10.76 -6.24
CA LYS A 44 17.49 -12.18 -6.62
C LYS A 44 16.36 -13.02 -6.01
N TRP A 45 15.21 -12.39 -5.78
CA TRP A 45 14.00 -13.09 -5.34
C TRP A 45 13.31 -13.70 -6.55
N ASN A 46 13.57 -14.98 -6.81
CA ASN A 46 13.03 -15.70 -7.96
C ASN A 46 11.70 -16.42 -7.67
N TYR A 47 11.26 -16.47 -6.41
CA TYR A 47 10.03 -17.13 -5.99
C TYR A 47 9.34 -16.31 -4.90
N VAL A 48 8.20 -15.71 -5.25
CA VAL A 48 7.50 -14.71 -4.41
C VAL A 48 6.01 -15.04 -4.28
N SER A 49 5.37 -14.59 -3.21
CA SER A 49 3.91 -14.59 -3.08
C SER A 49 3.36 -13.19 -3.32
N THR A 50 2.12 -13.06 -3.79
CA THR A 50 1.44 -11.76 -3.92
C THR A 50 0.23 -11.69 -3.00
N LEU A 51 -0.05 -10.49 -2.47
CA LEU A 51 -1.18 -10.19 -1.60
C LEU A 51 -1.86 -8.91 -2.07
N ALA A 52 -3.16 -8.97 -2.36
CA ALA A 52 -3.94 -7.83 -2.86
C ALA A 52 -5.17 -7.56 -2.00
N SER A 53 -5.45 -6.28 -1.69
CA SER A 53 -6.80 -5.89 -1.25
C SER A 53 -7.78 -6.04 -2.41
N GLU A 54 -8.95 -6.60 -2.14
CA GLU A 54 -10.04 -6.68 -3.12
C GLU A 54 -10.45 -5.27 -3.57
N GLY A 55 -10.49 -5.08 -4.88
CA GLY A 55 -10.77 -3.78 -5.52
C GLY A 55 -9.78 -3.47 -6.64
N SER A 56 -10.08 -2.42 -7.41
CA SER A 56 -9.32 -2.08 -8.62
C SER A 56 -7.86 -1.74 -8.36
N TYR A 57 -7.52 -1.14 -7.22
CA TYR A 57 -6.13 -0.85 -6.88
C TYR A 57 -5.33 -2.13 -6.62
N GLY A 58 -5.80 -2.98 -5.69
CA GLY A 58 -5.05 -4.16 -5.27
C GLY A 58 -4.95 -5.22 -6.37
N GLU A 59 -6.08 -5.51 -7.03
CA GLU A 59 -6.14 -6.54 -8.06
C GLU A 59 -5.38 -6.15 -9.32
N SER A 60 -5.66 -4.97 -9.90
CA SER A 60 -4.99 -4.53 -11.10
C SER A 60 -3.49 -4.25 -10.86
N GLY A 61 -3.11 -3.86 -9.64
CA GLY A 61 -1.69 -3.72 -9.25
C GLY A 61 -0.94 -5.05 -9.24
N VAL A 62 -1.52 -6.09 -8.61
CA VAL A 62 -0.93 -7.45 -8.63
C VAL A 62 -0.96 -8.05 -10.03
N GLU A 63 -2.02 -7.84 -10.81
CA GLU A 63 -2.08 -8.30 -12.19
C GLU A 63 -0.97 -7.68 -13.04
N ALA A 64 -0.76 -6.36 -12.92
CA ALA A 64 0.34 -5.67 -13.57
C ALA A 64 1.70 -6.24 -13.15
N PHE A 65 1.91 -6.53 -11.85
CA PHE A 65 3.15 -7.16 -11.36
C PHE A 65 3.36 -8.56 -11.94
N ILE A 66 2.32 -9.40 -11.98
CA ILE A 66 2.38 -10.76 -12.52
C ILE A 66 2.69 -10.71 -14.02
N GLN A 67 2.00 -9.86 -14.76
CA GLN A 67 2.19 -9.71 -16.20
C GLN A 67 3.63 -9.27 -16.50
N LYS A 68 4.12 -8.26 -15.77
CA LYS A 68 5.48 -7.75 -15.90
C LYS A 68 6.55 -8.77 -15.52
N SER A 69 6.30 -9.56 -14.47
CA SER A 69 7.17 -10.67 -14.06
C SER A 69 7.27 -11.76 -15.14
N ARG A 70 6.17 -12.05 -15.84
CA ARG A 70 6.13 -13.03 -16.94
C ARG A 70 6.87 -12.52 -18.17
N GLU A 71 6.70 -11.25 -18.52
CA GLU A 71 7.36 -10.60 -19.66
C GLU A 71 8.89 -10.55 -19.49
N ASP A 72 9.34 -10.10 -18.32
CA ASP A 72 10.78 -9.89 -18.07
C ASP A 72 11.51 -11.17 -17.65
N GLY A 73 10.77 -12.20 -17.22
CA GLY A 73 11.28 -13.46 -16.73
C GLY A 73 12.11 -13.35 -15.44
N GLY A 74 12.41 -14.51 -14.85
CA GLY A 74 13.28 -14.63 -13.66
C GLY A 74 12.57 -14.51 -12.31
N VAL A 75 11.26 -14.27 -12.30
CA VAL A 75 10.42 -14.23 -11.10
C VAL A 75 9.20 -15.14 -11.29
N CYS A 76 9.02 -16.10 -10.39
CA CYS A 76 7.85 -16.97 -10.34
C CYS A 76 6.95 -16.58 -9.16
N VAL A 77 5.66 -16.44 -9.44
CA VAL A 77 4.65 -16.19 -8.40
C VAL A 77 4.14 -17.53 -7.87
N ALA A 78 4.46 -17.83 -6.63
CA ALA A 78 4.11 -19.07 -5.94
C ALA A 78 2.61 -19.20 -5.71
N GLN A 79 2.01 -18.10 -5.26
CA GLN A 79 0.59 -17.97 -5.01
C GLN A 79 0.18 -16.50 -5.03
N SER A 80 -1.09 -16.27 -5.32
CA SER A 80 -1.72 -14.96 -5.20
C SER A 80 -2.89 -15.06 -4.23
N VAL A 81 -2.80 -14.29 -3.15
CA VAL A 81 -3.78 -14.25 -2.07
C VAL A 81 -4.51 -12.92 -2.12
N LYS A 82 -5.83 -12.94 -1.87
CA LYS A 82 -6.67 -11.75 -1.83
C LYS A 82 -7.18 -11.51 -0.41
N ILE A 83 -7.22 -10.25 0.00
CA ILE A 83 -7.84 -9.77 1.22
C ILE A 83 -9.26 -9.33 0.85
N PRO A 84 -10.32 -9.98 1.35
CA PRO A 84 -11.68 -9.60 1.04
C PRO A 84 -11.98 -8.16 1.44
N ARG A 85 -12.88 -7.48 0.71
CA ARG A 85 -13.25 -6.08 1.00
C ARG A 85 -13.81 -5.89 2.41
N GLU A 86 -14.52 -6.90 2.91
CA GLU A 86 -15.05 -6.95 4.28
C GLU A 86 -14.53 -8.22 4.97
N PRO A 87 -13.29 -8.20 5.49
CA PRO A 87 -12.65 -9.39 6.04
C PRO A 87 -13.32 -9.76 7.37
N LYS A 88 -13.76 -11.02 7.46
CA LYS A 88 -14.33 -11.58 8.69
C LYS A 88 -13.26 -11.76 9.77
N PRO A 89 -13.64 -11.84 11.05
CA PRO A 89 -12.69 -12.20 12.11
C PRO A 89 -11.92 -13.49 11.78
N GLY A 90 -10.60 -13.46 11.98
CA GLY A 90 -9.69 -14.57 11.67
C GLY A 90 -9.28 -14.71 10.20
N GLU A 91 -9.78 -13.87 9.29
CA GLU A 91 -9.42 -13.97 7.87
C GLU A 91 -7.93 -13.68 7.62
N PHE A 92 -7.37 -12.68 8.30
CA PHE A 92 -5.93 -12.39 8.22
C PHE A 92 -5.08 -13.54 8.74
N ASP A 93 -5.52 -14.27 9.76
CA ASP A 93 -4.78 -15.45 10.25
C ASP A 93 -4.80 -16.58 9.20
N LYS A 94 -5.90 -16.75 8.46
CA LYS A 94 -5.96 -17.69 7.33
C LYS A 94 -5.05 -17.26 6.19
N ILE A 95 -4.99 -15.96 5.88
CA ILE A 95 -4.08 -15.42 4.87
C ILE A 95 -2.63 -15.77 5.23
N ILE A 96 -2.21 -15.57 6.48
CA ILE A 96 -0.87 -15.95 6.93
C ILE A 96 -0.64 -17.47 6.80
N ARG A 97 -1.60 -18.30 7.23
CA ARG A 97 -1.48 -19.76 7.05
C ARG A 97 -1.33 -20.16 5.58
N ARG A 98 -2.07 -19.51 4.69
CA ARG A 98 -2.00 -19.75 3.25
C ARG A 98 -0.64 -19.33 2.69
N LEU A 99 -0.12 -18.17 3.08
CA LEU A 99 1.24 -17.73 2.71
C LEU A 99 2.31 -18.74 3.16
N LEU A 100 2.13 -19.37 4.33
CA LEU A 100 3.03 -20.41 4.85
C LEU A 100 2.97 -21.75 4.09
N GLU A 101 1.92 -22.02 3.29
CA GLU A 101 1.84 -23.21 2.44
C GLU A 101 2.97 -23.24 1.39
N THR A 102 3.49 -22.07 1.01
CA THR A 102 4.67 -21.93 0.14
C THR A 102 5.85 -21.38 0.93
N SER A 103 6.36 -22.15 1.89
CA SER A 103 7.41 -21.73 2.84
C SER A 103 8.71 -21.24 2.21
N HIS A 104 9.01 -21.63 0.97
CA HIS A 104 10.16 -21.13 0.21
C HIS A 104 9.95 -19.73 -0.38
N ALA A 105 8.70 -19.29 -0.58
CA ALA A 105 8.35 -17.97 -1.08
C ALA A 105 8.26 -16.95 0.07
N ARG A 106 9.42 -16.62 0.65
CA ARG A 106 9.50 -15.70 1.81
C ARG A 106 9.18 -14.25 1.45
N ALA A 107 9.43 -13.83 0.22
CA ALA A 107 9.13 -12.48 -0.24
C ALA A 107 7.63 -12.37 -0.60
N VAL A 108 6.94 -11.37 -0.03
CA VAL A 108 5.51 -11.12 -0.24
C VAL A 108 5.31 -9.73 -0.82
N ILE A 109 4.81 -9.68 -2.05
CA ILE A 109 4.49 -8.45 -2.78
C ILE A 109 3.08 -8.01 -2.41
N ILE A 110 2.93 -6.83 -1.81
CA ILE A 110 1.67 -6.35 -1.26
C ILE A 110 1.17 -5.14 -2.07
N PHE A 111 -0.03 -5.27 -2.63
CA PHE A 111 -0.86 -4.14 -3.07
C PHE A 111 -2.14 -4.10 -2.24
N ALA A 112 -2.07 -3.45 -1.08
CA ALA A 112 -3.19 -3.39 -0.14
C ALA A 112 -3.33 -2.00 0.45
N ASN A 113 -4.50 -1.66 1.00
CA ASN A 113 -4.66 -0.41 1.74
C ASN A 113 -3.89 -0.44 3.09
N GLU A 114 -3.75 0.73 3.71
CA GLU A 114 -2.99 0.90 4.95
C GLU A 114 -3.50 0.03 6.12
N ASP A 115 -4.82 -0.06 6.30
CA ASP A 115 -5.44 -0.85 7.37
C ASP A 115 -5.21 -2.35 7.17
N ASP A 116 -5.34 -2.83 5.93
CA ASP A 116 -5.10 -4.22 5.57
C ASP A 116 -3.64 -4.62 5.79
N ILE A 117 -2.69 -3.76 5.42
CA ILE A 117 -1.26 -3.99 5.67
C ILE A 117 -1.00 -4.13 7.17
N ARG A 118 -1.53 -3.21 7.98
CA ARG A 118 -1.41 -3.28 9.43
C ARG A 118 -1.93 -4.60 9.97
N ARG A 119 -3.13 -5.01 9.56
CA ARG A 119 -3.78 -6.25 10.03
C ARG A 119 -3.04 -7.52 9.59
N VAL A 120 -2.41 -7.51 8.41
CA VAL A 120 -1.52 -8.59 7.94
C VAL A 120 -0.29 -8.70 8.82
N LEU A 121 0.37 -7.58 9.14
CA LEU A 121 1.54 -7.56 10.02
C LEU A 121 1.17 -8.02 11.45
N GLU A 122 0.02 -7.58 11.98
CA GLU A 122 -0.51 -8.06 13.26
C GLU A 122 -0.77 -9.58 13.25
N ALA A 123 -1.33 -10.11 12.17
CA ALA A 123 -1.56 -11.55 12.02
C ALA A 123 -0.24 -12.34 11.93
N ALA A 124 0.75 -11.83 11.20
CA ALA A 124 2.08 -12.43 11.13
C ALA A 124 2.75 -12.47 12.52
N LYS A 125 2.61 -11.40 13.31
CA LYS A 125 3.07 -11.35 14.70
C LYS A 125 2.38 -12.39 15.57
N ARG A 126 1.04 -12.47 15.53
CA ARG A 126 0.25 -13.46 16.28
C ARG A 126 0.60 -14.90 15.92
N ALA A 127 0.97 -15.15 14.66
CA ALA A 127 1.41 -16.45 14.18
C ALA A 127 2.90 -16.77 14.48
N ASN A 128 3.59 -15.92 15.24
CA ASN A 128 5.02 -16.03 15.53
C ASN A 128 5.91 -16.11 14.27
N GLN A 129 5.51 -15.42 13.19
CA GLN A 129 6.25 -15.39 11.91
C GLN A 129 7.10 -14.11 11.76
N THR A 130 7.54 -13.54 12.87
CA THR A 130 8.43 -12.37 12.87
C THR A 130 9.78 -12.76 12.24
N GLY A 131 10.25 -11.96 11.27
CA GLY A 131 11.47 -12.25 10.51
C GLY A 131 11.35 -13.38 9.47
N HIS A 132 10.20 -14.07 9.38
CA HIS A 132 10.00 -15.10 8.36
C HIS A 132 9.77 -14.49 6.97
N PHE A 133 8.76 -13.63 6.85
CA PHE A 133 8.42 -12.96 5.60
C PHE A 133 9.28 -11.72 5.37
N ILE A 134 9.52 -11.42 4.10
CA ILE A 134 10.13 -10.16 3.65
C ILE A 134 9.08 -9.43 2.84
N TRP A 135 8.67 -8.26 3.30
CA TRP A 135 7.54 -7.54 2.71
C TRP A 135 8.02 -6.57 1.63
N MET A 136 7.33 -6.56 0.50
CA MET A 136 7.45 -5.50 -0.50
C MET A 136 6.13 -4.76 -0.65
N GLY A 137 6.03 -3.54 -0.12
CA GLY A 137 4.81 -2.75 -0.11
C GLY A 137 4.68 -1.78 -1.29
N SER A 138 3.46 -1.66 -1.80
CA SER A 138 3.05 -0.62 -2.74
C SER A 138 3.05 0.79 -2.10
N ASP A 139 2.77 1.81 -2.91
CA ASP A 139 2.71 3.22 -2.53
C ASP A 139 1.67 3.60 -1.46
N SER A 140 0.66 2.75 -1.25
CA SER A 140 -0.28 2.85 -0.15
C SER A 140 0.39 2.72 1.22
N TRP A 141 1.43 1.88 1.33
CA TRP A 141 2.34 1.83 2.48
C TRP A 141 3.32 2.99 2.39
N GLY A 142 4.11 3.04 1.32
CA GLY A 142 5.11 4.07 1.12
C GLY A 142 5.99 4.30 2.36
N SER A 143 6.04 5.54 2.82
CA SER A 143 6.81 5.96 4.00
C SER A 143 5.94 6.19 5.25
N LYS A 144 4.72 5.62 5.31
CA LYS A 144 3.79 5.86 6.42
C LYS A 144 4.18 5.04 7.65
N ILE A 145 4.05 5.65 8.83
CA ILE A 145 4.35 5.02 10.12
C ILE A 145 3.17 4.20 10.64
N ALA A 146 1.94 4.61 10.35
CA ALA A 146 0.72 3.99 10.88
C ALA A 146 0.60 2.47 10.64
N PRO A 147 0.93 1.91 9.45
CA PRO A 147 0.89 0.46 9.25
C PRO A 147 1.86 -0.32 10.16
N VAL A 148 2.98 0.29 10.56
CA VAL A 148 4.10 -0.39 11.24
C VAL A 148 4.23 -0.06 12.73
N LEU A 149 3.46 0.92 13.22
CA LEU A 149 3.51 1.34 14.61
C LEU A 149 3.21 0.16 15.57
N HIS A 150 4.16 -0.17 16.44
CA HIS A 150 4.19 -1.34 17.35
C HIS A 150 4.38 -2.71 16.68
N LEU A 151 4.73 -2.72 15.40
CA LEU A 151 4.97 -3.89 14.55
C LEU A 151 6.33 -3.80 13.85
N GLU A 152 7.23 -2.97 14.37
CA GLU A 152 8.51 -2.62 13.74
C GLU A 152 9.37 -3.87 13.48
N GLU A 153 9.43 -4.79 14.44
CA GLU A 153 10.16 -6.07 14.32
C GLU A 153 9.61 -6.97 13.20
N VAL A 154 8.30 -6.89 12.92
CA VAL A 154 7.64 -7.69 11.88
C VAL A 154 7.86 -7.06 10.51
N ALA A 155 7.92 -5.73 10.45
CA ALA A 155 8.17 -4.96 9.25
C ALA A 155 9.67 -4.75 8.97
N GLU A 156 10.56 -5.20 9.83
CA GLU A 156 12.00 -5.05 9.67
C GLU A 156 12.48 -5.66 8.33
N GLY A 157 13.29 -4.91 7.58
CA GLY A 157 13.79 -5.33 6.27
C GLY A 157 12.79 -5.19 5.11
N SER A 158 11.59 -4.63 5.35
CA SER A 158 10.63 -4.36 4.29
C SER A 158 11.15 -3.34 3.28
N VAL A 159 10.78 -3.54 2.01
CA VAL A 159 11.03 -2.58 0.94
C VAL A 159 9.68 -1.99 0.52
N THR A 160 9.54 -0.67 0.51
CA THR A 160 8.30 -0.04 0.04
C THR A 160 8.59 0.91 -1.10
N ILE A 161 7.61 1.08 -1.98
CA ILE A 161 7.70 2.05 -3.07
C ILE A 161 6.90 3.28 -2.70
N LEU A 162 7.37 4.45 -3.11
CA LEU A 162 6.63 5.69 -3.00
C LEU A 162 6.95 6.54 -4.24
N PRO A 163 5.94 7.05 -4.98
CA PRO A 163 6.18 8.05 -6.01
C PRO A 163 6.97 9.22 -5.45
N LYS A 164 7.91 9.76 -6.23
CA LYS A 164 8.75 10.87 -5.78
C LYS A 164 7.87 12.06 -5.37
N ARG A 165 8.05 12.53 -4.14
CA ARG A 165 7.39 13.73 -3.61
C ARG A 165 8.43 14.81 -3.37
N VAL A 166 8.01 16.07 -3.50
CA VAL A 166 8.83 17.25 -3.22
C VAL A 166 8.09 18.09 -2.20
N SER A 167 8.82 18.66 -1.24
CA SER A 167 8.23 19.56 -0.26
C SER A 167 7.76 20.85 -0.94
N VAL A 168 6.56 21.30 -0.59
CA VAL A 168 6.00 22.54 -1.11
C VAL A 168 6.46 23.68 -0.20
N ARG A 169 7.32 24.56 -0.72
CA ARG A 169 7.87 25.69 0.04
C ARG A 169 6.74 26.52 0.64
N GLY A 170 6.76 26.68 1.97
CA GLY A 170 5.79 27.49 2.71
C GLY A 170 4.52 26.75 3.16
N PHE A 171 4.28 25.51 2.69
CA PHE A 171 3.12 24.73 3.13
C PHE A 171 3.18 24.42 4.62
N ASP A 172 4.34 24.00 5.14
CA ASP A 172 4.51 23.69 6.57
C ASP A 172 4.23 24.93 7.43
N ARG A 173 4.76 26.10 7.03
CA ARG A 173 4.48 27.37 7.71
C ARG A 173 2.98 27.70 7.69
N TYR A 174 2.33 27.52 6.55
CA TYR A 174 0.90 27.75 6.40
C TYR A 174 0.08 26.79 7.29
N PHE A 175 0.43 25.51 7.30
CA PHE A 175 -0.31 24.46 8.00
C PHE A 175 -0.12 24.57 9.52
N SER A 176 1.11 24.73 10.00
CA SER A 176 1.43 24.88 11.42
C SER A 176 0.94 26.20 12.04
N SER A 177 0.66 27.23 11.23
CA SER A 177 0.09 28.48 11.73
C SER A 177 -1.44 28.45 11.91
N ARG A 178 -2.12 27.34 11.58
CA ARG A 178 -3.57 27.23 11.72
C ARG A 178 -3.97 27.06 13.19
N THR A 179 -4.98 27.80 13.61
CA THR A 179 -5.61 27.71 14.94
C THR A 179 -7.13 27.63 14.77
N LEU A 180 -7.83 27.24 15.83
CA LEU A 180 -9.30 27.20 15.83
C LEU A 180 -9.92 28.58 15.53
N ASP A 181 -9.27 29.66 15.98
CA ASP A 181 -9.74 31.03 15.72
C ASP A 181 -9.61 31.43 14.24
N ASN A 182 -8.53 30.98 13.58
CA ASN A 182 -8.13 31.49 12.27
C ASN A 182 -8.45 30.55 11.09
N ASN A 183 -8.98 29.34 11.35
CA ASN A 183 -9.25 28.33 10.32
C ASN A 183 -10.75 27.96 10.20
N ARG A 184 -11.62 28.96 10.23
CA ARG A 184 -13.09 28.77 10.21
C ARG A 184 -13.67 28.15 8.93
N ARG A 185 -12.89 28.09 7.85
CA ARG A 185 -13.33 27.54 6.56
C ARG A 185 -13.39 26.02 6.53
N ASN A 186 -12.58 25.36 7.35
CA ASN A 186 -12.50 23.91 7.38
C ASN A 186 -13.37 23.39 8.53
N ILE A 187 -14.55 22.87 8.17
CA ILE A 187 -15.53 22.37 9.13
C ILE A 187 -15.03 21.15 9.94
N TRP A 188 -14.05 20.42 9.41
CA TRP A 188 -13.43 19.26 10.07
C TRP A 188 -12.23 19.65 10.95
N PHE A 189 -11.86 20.94 11.01
CA PHE A 189 -10.65 21.33 11.74
C PHE A 189 -10.81 21.23 13.26
N ALA A 190 -12.02 21.42 13.79
CA ALA A 190 -12.30 21.25 15.21
C ALA A 190 -12.14 19.78 15.64
N GLU A 191 -12.74 18.85 14.89
CA GLU A 191 -12.60 17.40 15.09
C GLU A 191 -11.14 16.96 15.00
N PHE A 192 -10.43 17.37 13.94
CA PHE A 192 -8.98 17.13 13.80
C PHE A 192 -8.18 17.64 15.01
N TRP A 193 -8.53 18.81 15.56
CA TRP A 193 -7.83 19.40 16.71
C TRP A 193 -8.04 18.57 17.97
N GLU A 194 -9.29 18.18 18.27
CA GLU A 194 -9.62 17.30 19.40
C GLU A 194 -8.90 15.96 19.31
N GLU A 195 -8.91 15.33 18.13
CA GLU A 195 -8.23 14.05 17.90
C GLU A 195 -6.71 14.15 18.04
N ASN A 196 -6.10 15.17 17.41
CA ASN A 196 -4.64 15.31 17.38
C ASN A 196 -4.05 15.73 18.73
N PHE A 197 -4.77 16.54 19.51
CA PHE A 197 -4.31 17.01 20.82
C PHE A 197 -4.92 16.23 22.00
N HIS A 198 -5.75 15.22 21.73
CA HIS A 198 -6.46 14.41 22.73
C HIS A 198 -7.22 15.27 23.75
N CYS A 199 -7.92 16.30 23.27
CA CYS A 199 -8.68 17.24 24.08
C CYS A 199 -10.14 17.32 23.63
N LYS A 200 -10.95 18.10 24.36
CA LYS A 200 -12.32 18.44 23.99
C LYS A 200 -12.50 19.96 24.01
N LEU A 201 -13.10 20.50 22.96
CA LEU A 201 -13.35 21.94 22.76
C LEU A 201 -14.65 22.41 23.43
#